data_AF-A0A2G9V178-F1
#
_entry.id   AF-A0A2G9V178-F1
#
_cell.length_a   1.000
_cell.length_b   1.000
_cell.length_c   1.000
_cell.angle_alpha   90.00
_cell.angle_beta   90.00
_cell.angle_gamma   90.00
#
_symmetry.space_group_name_H-M   'P 1'
#
loop_
_entity.id
_entity.type
_entity.pdbx_description
1 polymer ?
#
loop_
_entity_poly.entity_id
_entity_poly.type
_entity_poly.pdbx_seq_one_letter_code
_entity_poly.pdbx_strand_id
1 'polypeptide(L)'
;MSSVPVASIPVQRVTVPAGASKEMAITGAREEVRVKMNRMRLRIASRLKDAQNTYAMLTTFNEVDMSNVIEMRTKYQKEFMKKHGIKLGLMSPFIRAAAYALTENPIVNAVIDENEIVYRHYVDMSIAVATPRGLVVPVLRNVETMNYAQIEAELASLGEKARDNKLAVEDMEGGTFTISNGGVFGSVFGTPIINPPQSAILGMHGIFDRPVAIDGKFYNAPVIMAHGHVTLSDKREPFGEMLMVEIRPIMKVALTYDHRLIDGREAVTFLRKIKSSVEDPRTILLNI
;
A
#
# COMPACT_ATOMS: atom_id res chain seq x y z
N MET A 1 -3.25 0.41 11.71
CA MET A 1 -2.92 -1.04 11.72
C MET A 1 -1.42 -1.23 11.90
N SER A 2 -1.04 -2.29 12.60
CA SER A 2 0.23 -2.45 13.32
C SER A 2 1.43 -2.74 12.40
N SER A 3 2.59 -2.15 12.73
CA SER A 3 3.93 -2.43 12.18
C SER A 3 4.46 -3.78 12.66
N VAL A 4 3.65 -4.84 12.55
CA VAL A 4 4.06 -6.20 12.91
C VAL A 4 5.05 -6.66 11.86
N PRO A 5 6.29 -7.05 12.22
CA PRO A 5 7.19 -7.71 11.29
C PRO A 5 6.44 -8.84 10.59
N VAL A 6 6.54 -8.96 9.27
CA VAL A 6 5.76 -9.97 8.53
C VAL A 6 5.99 -11.39 9.07
N ALA A 7 7.19 -11.68 9.57
CA ALA A 7 7.55 -12.93 10.24
C ALA A 7 6.69 -13.25 11.50
N SER A 8 6.07 -12.23 12.10
CA SER A 8 5.18 -12.35 13.26
C SER A 8 3.69 -12.25 12.91
N ILE A 9 3.35 -12.15 11.62
CA ILE A 9 1.97 -12.38 11.16
C ILE A 9 1.73 -13.89 11.26
N PRO A 10 0.86 -14.36 12.17
CA PRO A 10 0.60 -15.78 12.29
C PRO A 10 0.01 -16.28 10.97
N VAL A 11 0.58 -17.35 10.42
CA VAL A 11 -0.05 -18.10 9.33
C VAL A 11 -1.29 -18.77 9.91
N GLN A 12 -2.39 -18.02 9.97
CA GLN A 12 -3.69 -18.60 10.29
C GLN A 12 -3.96 -19.65 9.22
N ARG A 13 -4.06 -20.91 9.63
CA ARG A 13 -4.71 -21.92 8.78
C ARG A 13 -6.02 -21.29 8.34
N VAL A 14 -6.20 -21.16 7.03
CA VAL A 14 -7.45 -20.68 6.45
C VAL A 14 -8.54 -21.56 7.05
N THR A 15 -9.25 -21.03 8.04
CA THR A 15 -10.40 -21.70 8.58
C THR A 15 -11.38 -21.70 7.44
N VAL A 16 -11.85 -22.90 7.10
CA VAL A 16 -12.90 -23.10 6.10
C VAL A 16 -13.97 -22.03 6.34
N PRO A 17 -14.29 -21.17 5.35
CA PRO A 17 -15.16 -20.02 5.56
C PRO A 17 -16.44 -20.45 6.27
N ALA A 18 -16.93 -19.64 7.22
CA ALA A 18 -18.17 -19.95 7.93
C ALA A 18 -19.30 -20.24 6.92
N GLY A 19 -19.70 -21.51 6.82
CA GLY A 19 -20.65 -22.01 5.81
C GLY A 19 -20.13 -23.13 4.89
N ALA A 20 -18.82 -23.40 4.86
CA ALA A 20 -18.27 -24.59 4.22
C ALA A 20 -18.09 -25.71 5.26
N SER A 21 -18.63 -26.91 4.98
CA SER A 21 -18.63 -28.02 5.94
C SER A 21 -17.21 -28.52 6.19
N LYS A 22 -16.97 -29.18 7.33
CA LYS A 22 -15.70 -29.88 7.61
C LYS A 22 -15.31 -30.90 6.52
N GLU A 23 -16.27 -31.33 5.70
CA GLU A 23 -16.08 -32.23 4.56
C GLU A 23 -15.36 -31.57 3.38
N MET A 24 -15.26 -30.23 3.34
CA MET A 24 -14.56 -29.50 2.27
C MET A 24 -13.04 -29.37 2.51
N ALA A 25 -12.51 -29.94 3.57
CA ALA A 25 -11.06 -30.02 3.78
C ALA A 25 -10.43 -30.97 2.76
N ILE A 26 -9.23 -30.64 2.28
CA ILE A 26 -8.49 -31.52 1.35
C ILE A 26 -8.00 -32.74 2.15
N THR A 27 -8.73 -33.85 2.08
CA THR A 27 -8.44 -35.12 2.78
C THR A 27 -7.68 -36.13 1.93
N GLY A 28 -7.50 -35.86 0.63
CA GLY A 28 -6.94 -36.82 -0.34
C GLY A 28 -7.96 -37.80 -0.91
N ALA A 29 -9.22 -37.73 -0.48
CA ALA A 29 -10.32 -38.45 -1.10
C ALA A 29 -10.56 -37.95 -2.54
N ARG A 30 -10.86 -38.86 -3.47
CA ARG A 30 -11.21 -38.54 -4.87
C ARG A 30 -12.69 -38.18 -5.02
N GLU A 31 -13.19 -37.34 -4.12
CA GLU A 31 -14.59 -36.90 -4.12
C GLU A 31 -14.66 -35.45 -4.61
N GLU A 32 -15.61 -35.18 -5.52
CA GLU A 32 -15.90 -33.84 -6.00
C GLU A 32 -17.16 -33.28 -5.33
N VAL A 33 -17.01 -32.21 -4.56
CA VAL A 33 -18.15 -31.53 -3.91
C VAL A 33 -18.53 -30.28 -4.71
N ARG A 34 -19.75 -30.25 -5.26
CA ARG A 34 -20.28 -29.10 -5.99
C ARG A 34 -21.07 -28.19 -5.06
N VAL A 35 -20.63 -26.95 -4.91
CA VAL A 35 -21.31 -25.93 -4.10
C VAL A 35 -21.87 -24.83 -5.00
N LYS A 36 -23.18 -24.58 -4.93
CA LYS A 36 -23.84 -23.52 -5.71
C LYS A 36 -23.42 -22.15 -5.19
N MET A 37 -23.02 -21.24 -6.09
CA MET A 37 -22.74 -19.86 -5.71
C MET A 37 -24.01 -19.11 -5.29
N ASN A 38 -23.91 -18.35 -4.20
CA ASN A 38 -24.97 -17.44 -3.79
C ASN A 38 -25.06 -16.21 -4.73
N ARG A 39 -26.18 -15.48 -4.70
CA ARG A 39 -26.44 -14.33 -5.59
C ARG A 39 -25.38 -13.22 -5.46
N MET A 40 -24.90 -12.96 -4.24
CA MET A 40 -23.87 -11.94 -3.97
C MET A 40 -22.55 -12.31 -4.64
N ARG A 41 -22.09 -13.56 -4.49
CA ARG A 41 -20.85 -14.05 -5.10
C ARG A 41 -20.93 -14.06 -6.62
N LEU A 42 -22.09 -14.43 -7.19
CA LEU A 42 -22.32 -14.33 -8.64
C LEU A 42 -22.19 -12.88 -9.14
N ARG A 43 -22.77 -11.91 -8.42
CA ARG A 43 -22.69 -10.50 -8.78
C ARG A 43 -21.26 -9.96 -8.69
N ILE A 44 -20.51 -10.32 -7.65
CA ILE A 44 -19.10 -9.93 -7.50
C ILE A 44 -18.27 -10.53 -8.65
N ALA A 45 -18.47 -11.82 -8.95
CA ALA A 45 -17.74 -12.50 -10.03
C ALA A 45 -17.99 -11.84 -11.39
N SER A 46 -19.25 -11.53 -11.72
CA SER A 46 -19.59 -10.78 -12.94
C SER A 46 -18.90 -9.43 -12.96
N ARG A 47 -19.06 -8.62 -11.91
CA ARG A 47 -18.48 -7.27 -11.83
C ARG A 47 -16.96 -7.25 -12.00
N LEU A 48 -16.25 -8.19 -11.38
CA LEU A 48 -14.79 -8.28 -11.52
C LEU A 48 -14.38 -8.67 -12.94
N LYS A 49 -15.13 -9.55 -13.60
CA LYS A 49 -14.86 -9.93 -14.98
C LYS A 49 -15.20 -8.80 -15.96
N ASP A 50 -16.29 -8.08 -15.72
CA ASP A 50 -16.70 -6.91 -16.49
C ASP A 50 -15.64 -5.81 -16.40
N ALA A 51 -15.08 -5.59 -15.20
CA ALA A 51 -13.93 -4.69 -15.03
C ALA A 51 -12.75 -5.13 -15.92
N GLN A 52 -12.32 -6.39 -15.85
CA GLN A 52 -11.19 -6.87 -16.66
C GLN A 52 -11.42 -6.75 -18.18
N ASN A 53 -12.67 -6.91 -18.62
CA ASN A 53 -13.00 -6.79 -20.04
C ASN A 53 -13.11 -5.32 -20.48
N THR A 54 -13.42 -4.40 -19.57
CA THR A 54 -13.60 -2.97 -19.84
C THR A 54 -12.28 -2.22 -19.82
N TYR A 55 -11.50 -2.36 -18.75
CA TYR A 55 -10.28 -1.60 -18.53
C TYR A 55 -9.09 -2.26 -19.23
N ALA A 56 -8.21 -1.46 -19.85
CA ALA A 56 -6.91 -1.94 -20.30
C ALA A 56 -5.94 -1.94 -19.11
N MET A 57 -6.16 -2.83 -18.14
CA MET A 57 -5.42 -2.83 -16.88
C MET A 57 -3.95 -3.18 -17.08
N LEU A 58 -3.06 -2.25 -16.74
CA LEU A 58 -1.63 -2.49 -16.58
C LEU A 58 -1.21 -2.21 -15.14
N THR A 59 -0.12 -2.82 -14.70
CA THR A 59 0.43 -2.60 -13.36
C THR A 59 1.89 -2.19 -13.43
N THR A 60 2.23 -1.09 -12.77
CA THR A 60 3.61 -0.68 -12.53
C THR A 60 3.96 -0.85 -11.05
N PHE A 61 5.24 -1.08 -10.75
CA PHE A 61 5.72 -1.41 -9.41
C PHE A 61 6.84 -0.46 -9.00
N ASN A 62 6.95 -0.22 -7.70
CA ASN A 62 8.10 0.44 -7.11
C ASN A 62 8.37 -0.14 -5.71
N GLU A 63 9.51 0.19 -5.15
CA GLU A 63 9.88 -0.15 -3.77
C GLU A 63 9.99 1.15 -2.96
N VAL A 64 9.56 1.14 -1.70
CA VAL A 64 9.54 2.30 -0.81
C VAL A 64 10.31 1.96 0.45
N ASP A 65 11.33 2.76 0.79
CA ASP A 65 12.01 2.67 2.08
C ASP A 65 11.14 3.28 3.19
N MET A 66 10.69 2.42 4.09
CA MET A 66 9.81 2.79 5.19
C MET A 66 10.56 3.34 6.41
N SER A 67 11.90 3.40 6.39
CA SER A 67 12.75 3.78 7.54
C SER A 67 12.29 5.09 8.16
N ASN A 68 12.16 6.15 7.36
CA ASN A 68 11.88 7.49 7.85
C ASN A 68 10.46 7.60 8.44
N VAL A 69 9.47 6.96 7.83
CA VAL A 69 8.09 6.93 8.35
C VAL A 69 8.00 6.13 9.64
N ILE A 70 8.70 5.00 9.72
CA ILE A 70 8.76 4.17 10.93
C ILE A 70 9.44 4.95 12.07
N GLU A 71 10.53 5.66 11.78
CA GLU A 71 11.23 6.52 12.74
C GLU A 71 10.33 7.67 13.20
N MET A 72 9.72 8.41 12.27
CA MET A 72 8.76 9.48 12.56
C MET A 72 7.64 8.99 13.47
N ARG A 73 7.04 7.84 13.12
CA ARG A 73 5.99 7.23 13.93
C ARG A 73 6.49 6.91 15.32
N THR A 74 7.63 6.24 15.44
CA THR A 74 8.21 5.83 16.74
C THR A 74 8.51 7.04 17.63
N LYS A 75 9.10 8.09 17.06
CA LYS A 75 9.46 9.31 17.76
C LYS A 75 8.25 10.07 18.29
N TYR A 76 7.21 10.25 17.47
CA TYR A 76 6.07 11.12 17.80
C TYR A 76 4.81 10.37 18.27
N GLN A 77 4.80 9.03 18.31
CA GLN A 77 3.62 8.22 18.66
C GLN A 77 2.95 8.66 19.97
N LYS A 78 3.74 8.88 21.03
CA LYS A 78 3.22 9.19 22.38
C LYS A 78 2.58 10.58 22.41
N GLU A 79 3.24 11.57 21.80
CA GLU A 79 2.75 12.94 21.74
C GLU A 79 1.50 13.04 20.85
N PHE A 80 1.53 12.37 19.70
CA PHE A 80 0.39 12.31 18.78
C PHE A 80 -0.84 11.67 19.45
N MET A 81 -0.64 10.55 20.15
CA MET A 81 -1.71 9.90 20.92
C MET A 81 -2.24 10.80 22.04
N LYS A 82 -1.36 11.50 22.76
CA LYS A 82 -1.77 12.42 23.83
C LYS A 82 -2.60 13.59 23.30
N LYS A 83 -2.22 14.14 22.14
CA LYS A 83 -2.87 15.33 21.55
C LYS A 83 -4.17 14.99 20.82
N HIS A 84 -4.21 13.88 20.10
CA HIS A 84 -5.32 13.55 19.19
C HIS A 84 -6.17 12.36 19.66
N GLY A 85 -5.78 11.65 20.72
CA GLY A 85 -6.51 10.49 21.24
C GLY A 85 -6.45 9.26 20.32
N ILE A 86 -5.66 9.28 19.25
CA ILE A 86 -5.55 8.20 18.27
C ILE A 86 -4.10 7.86 17.95
N LYS A 87 -3.84 6.60 17.61
CA LYS A 87 -2.52 6.10 17.26
C LYS A 87 -2.13 6.55 15.85
N LEU A 88 -0.93 7.09 15.69
CA LEU A 88 -0.34 7.33 14.38
C LEU A 88 -0.08 5.99 13.66
N GLY A 89 -0.76 5.79 12.53
CA GLY A 89 -0.64 4.62 11.68
C GLY A 89 0.40 4.81 10.57
N LEU A 90 0.59 3.74 9.79
CA LEU A 90 1.37 3.78 8.55
C LEU A 90 0.50 4.07 7.33
N MET A 91 -0.83 4.15 7.47
CA MET A 91 -1.74 4.41 6.33
C MET A 91 -1.87 5.90 6.03
N SER A 92 -1.94 6.77 7.06
CA SER A 92 -2.08 8.22 6.84
C SER A 92 -0.99 8.85 5.96
N PRO A 93 0.31 8.46 6.04
CA PRO A 93 1.32 8.93 5.10
C PRO A 93 1.02 8.54 3.64
N PHE A 94 0.59 7.31 3.38
CA PHE A 94 0.26 6.85 2.02
C PHE A 94 -0.99 7.54 1.47
N ILE A 95 -2.03 7.67 2.29
CA ILE A 95 -3.27 8.34 1.89
C ILE A 95 -2.98 9.81 1.55
N ARG A 96 -2.20 10.51 2.38
CA ARG A 96 -1.82 11.89 2.10
C ARG A 96 -0.89 12.01 0.88
N ALA A 97 0.09 11.13 0.76
CA ALA A 97 0.99 11.10 -0.40
C ALA A 97 0.23 10.84 -1.71
N ALA A 98 -0.73 9.92 -1.69
CA ALA A 98 -1.60 9.65 -2.82
C ALA A 98 -2.50 10.85 -3.14
N ALA A 99 -3.13 11.47 -2.13
CA ALA A 99 -3.92 12.67 -2.35
C ALA A 99 -3.10 13.83 -2.96
N TYR A 100 -1.88 14.04 -2.46
CA TYR A 100 -0.94 15.02 -3.02
C TYR A 100 -0.55 14.68 -4.47
N ALA A 101 -0.21 13.42 -4.76
CA ALA A 101 0.10 12.98 -6.11
C ALA A 101 -1.11 13.10 -7.06
N LEU A 102 -2.35 12.88 -6.56
CA LEU A 102 -3.58 13.04 -7.35
C LEU A 102 -3.86 14.51 -7.68
N THR A 103 -3.53 15.43 -6.77
CA THR A 103 -3.67 16.87 -7.06
C THR A 103 -2.69 17.36 -8.13
N GLU A 104 -1.47 16.79 -8.21
CA GLU A 104 -0.50 17.12 -9.26
C GLU A 104 -0.77 16.37 -10.57
N ASN A 105 -1.43 15.21 -10.52
CA ASN A 105 -1.73 14.39 -11.69
C ASN A 105 -3.23 14.05 -11.80
N PRO A 106 -4.08 15.03 -12.21
CA PRO A 106 -5.53 14.90 -12.18
C PRO A 106 -6.10 13.79 -13.08
N ILE A 107 -5.38 13.36 -14.12
CA ILE A 107 -5.80 12.29 -15.03
C ILE A 107 -5.99 10.96 -14.28
N VAL A 108 -5.20 10.70 -13.24
CA VAL A 108 -5.30 9.49 -12.42
C VAL A 108 -6.57 9.51 -11.56
N ASN A 109 -7.09 10.70 -11.25
CA ASN A 109 -8.33 10.93 -10.51
C ASN A 109 -9.58 10.96 -11.42
N ALA A 110 -9.37 11.03 -12.74
CA ALA A 110 -10.43 11.09 -13.75
C ALA A 110 -10.92 9.68 -14.13
N VAL A 111 -12.08 9.60 -14.78
CA VAL A 111 -12.64 8.34 -15.31
C VAL A 111 -13.14 8.53 -16.73
N ILE A 112 -13.20 7.43 -17.46
CA ILE A 112 -13.90 7.38 -18.75
C ILE A 112 -15.37 7.09 -18.45
N ASP A 113 -16.26 7.99 -18.88
CA ASP A 113 -17.70 7.77 -18.88
C ASP A 113 -18.20 7.85 -20.32
N GLU A 114 -18.63 6.71 -20.85
CA GLU A 114 -18.95 6.52 -22.26
C GLU A 114 -17.84 7.03 -23.21
N ASN A 115 -18.04 8.19 -23.83
CA ASN A 115 -17.11 8.82 -24.77
C ASN A 115 -16.42 10.07 -24.22
N GLU A 116 -16.59 10.36 -22.93
CA GLU A 116 -16.05 11.55 -22.26
C GLU A 116 -15.09 11.17 -21.13
N ILE A 117 -14.17 12.09 -20.82
CA ILE A 117 -13.30 11.98 -19.66
C ILE A 117 -13.83 12.91 -18.57
N VAL A 118 -14.26 12.34 -17.45
CA VAL A 118 -14.78 13.08 -16.30
C VAL A 118 -13.66 13.35 -15.31
N TYR A 119 -13.19 14.59 -15.29
CA TYR A 119 -12.26 15.10 -14.27
C TYR A 119 -13.00 15.47 -12.99
N ARG A 120 -12.37 15.22 -11.84
CA ARG A 120 -12.92 15.55 -10.53
C ARG A 120 -11.97 16.46 -9.77
N HIS A 121 -12.52 17.53 -9.21
CA HIS A 121 -11.79 18.54 -8.43
C HIS A 121 -11.73 18.22 -6.92
N TYR A 122 -12.08 17.00 -6.54
CA TYR A 122 -12.04 16.49 -5.17
C TYR A 122 -11.37 15.12 -5.16
N VAL A 123 -10.79 14.73 -4.03
CA VAL A 123 -10.14 13.42 -3.85
C VAL A 123 -10.88 12.62 -2.79
N ASP A 124 -11.71 11.69 -3.26
CA ASP A 124 -12.38 10.71 -2.40
C ASP A 124 -11.66 9.36 -2.51
N MET A 125 -11.07 8.87 -1.42
CA MET A 125 -10.26 7.66 -1.42
C MET A 125 -10.99 6.47 -0.83
N SER A 126 -11.23 5.47 -1.65
CA SER A 126 -11.70 4.15 -1.24
C SER A 126 -10.59 3.38 -0.52
N ILE A 127 -10.85 2.89 0.69
CA ILE A 127 -9.86 2.14 1.49
C ILE A 127 -10.37 0.73 1.74
N ALA A 128 -9.64 -0.28 1.26
CA ALA A 128 -10.04 -1.66 1.45
C ALA A 128 -9.83 -2.11 2.91
N VAL A 129 -10.89 -2.59 3.55
CA VAL A 129 -10.89 -3.07 4.94
C VAL A 129 -11.35 -4.52 4.97
N ALA A 130 -10.52 -5.38 5.57
CA ALA A 130 -10.87 -6.79 5.79
C ALA A 130 -11.82 -6.92 6.99
N THR A 131 -12.92 -7.65 6.81
CA THR A 131 -13.90 -7.98 7.85
C THR A 131 -14.13 -9.50 7.91
N PRO A 132 -14.71 -10.03 8.99
CA PRO A 132 -15.02 -11.46 9.08
C PRO A 132 -15.98 -11.98 7.99
N ARG A 133 -16.80 -11.10 7.40
CA ARG A 133 -17.74 -11.46 6.31
C ARG A 133 -17.16 -11.27 4.91
N GLY A 134 -15.94 -10.76 4.80
CA GLY A 134 -15.25 -10.49 3.53
C GLY A 134 -14.61 -9.11 3.49
N LEU A 135 -14.25 -8.68 2.28
CA LEU A 135 -13.66 -7.38 2.04
C LEU A 135 -14.76 -6.34 1.80
N VAL A 136 -14.67 -5.20 2.48
CA VAL A 136 -15.51 -4.02 2.22
C VAL A 136 -14.60 -2.83 1.90
N VAL A 137 -15.13 -1.84 1.19
CA VAL A 137 -14.35 -0.71 0.68
C VAL A 137 -15.08 0.60 0.99
N PRO A 138 -14.99 1.11 2.22
CA PRO A 138 -15.51 2.44 2.55
C PRO A 138 -14.69 3.56 1.88
N VAL A 139 -15.28 4.75 1.81
CA VAL A 139 -14.72 5.94 1.15
C VAL A 139 -14.39 7.03 2.18
N LEU A 140 -13.14 7.49 2.17
CA LEU A 140 -12.72 8.73 2.82
C LEU A 140 -12.97 9.89 1.87
N ARG A 141 -13.77 10.89 2.27
CA ARG A 141 -14.12 12.02 1.40
C ARG A 141 -13.20 13.22 1.62
N ASN A 142 -12.92 13.98 0.56
CA ASN A 142 -12.13 15.23 0.62
C ASN A 142 -10.76 15.12 1.29
N VAL A 143 -10.03 14.04 0.99
CA VAL A 143 -8.75 13.71 1.61
C VAL A 143 -7.67 14.76 1.34
N GLU A 144 -7.79 15.52 0.25
CA GLU A 144 -6.88 16.61 -0.12
C GLU A 144 -6.80 17.73 0.94
N THR A 145 -7.83 17.86 1.78
CA THR A 145 -7.91 18.87 2.85
C THR A 145 -7.53 18.32 4.23
N MET A 146 -7.40 17.00 4.37
CA MET A 146 -7.21 16.35 5.66
C MET A 146 -5.74 16.30 6.08
N ASN A 147 -5.51 16.48 7.39
CA ASN A 147 -4.23 16.16 8.04
C ASN A 147 -4.19 14.71 8.53
N TYR A 148 -3.02 14.25 9.00
CA TYR A 148 -2.84 12.86 9.47
C TYR A 148 -3.78 12.47 10.61
N ALA A 149 -4.08 13.37 11.55
CA ALA A 149 -4.97 13.06 12.66
C ALA A 149 -6.43 12.86 12.20
N GLN A 150 -6.90 13.69 11.27
CA GLN A 150 -8.22 13.54 10.67
C GLN A 150 -8.34 12.24 9.87
N ILE A 151 -7.33 11.90 9.05
CA ILE A 151 -7.30 10.66 8.29
C ILE A 151 -7.35 9.45 9.21
N GLU A 152 -6.52 9.39 10.25
CA GLU A 152 -6.53 8.26 11.18
C GLU A 152 -7.85 8.17 11.95
N ALA A 153 -8.45 9.29 12.36
CA ALA A 153 -9.72 9.31 13.07
C ALA A 153 -10.86 8.74 12.22
N GLU A 154 -10.95 9.18 10.97
CA GLU A 154 -11.97 8.70 10.03
C GLU A 154 -11.76 7.23 9.68
N LEU A 155 -10.51 6.81 9.45
CA LEU A 155 -10.17 5.40 9.26
C LEU A 155 -10.56 4.52 10.45
N ALA A 156 -10.36 5.00 11.68
CA ALA A 156 -10.75 4.27 12.87
C ALA A 156 -12.27 4.10 12.96
N SER A 157 -13.01 5.19 12.70
CA SER A 157 -14.48 5.20 12.64
C SER A 157 -15.02 4.22 11.60
N LEU A 158 -14.55 4.33 10.34
CA LEU A 158 -14.95 3.43 9.26
C LEU A 158 -14.54 1.98 9.53
N GLY A 159 -13.36 1.78 10.12
CA GLY A 159 -12.87 0.45 10.49
C GLY A 159 -13.65 -0.20 11.64
N GLU A 160 -14.24 0.58 12.54
CA GLU A 160 -15.17 0.09 13.58
C GLU A 160 -16.53 -0.25 12.96
N LYS A 161 -17.12 0.65 12.17
CA LYS A 161 -18.35 0.39 11.42
C LYS A 161 -18.24 -0.86 10.54
N ALA A 162 -17.11 -1.05 9.87
CA ALA A 162 -16.85 -2.21 9.01
C ALA A 162 -16.86 -3.52 9.81
N ARG A 163 -16.17 -3.54 10.96
CA ARG A 163 -16.11 -4.71 11.84
C ARG A 163 -17.47 -5.05 12.44
N ASP A 164 -18.23 -4.03 12.81
CA ASP A 164 -19.57 -4.15 13.39
C ASP A 164 -20.68 -4.43 12.37
N ASN A 165 -20.36 -4.43 11.06
CA ASN A 165 -21.34 -4.52 9.97
C ASN A 165 -22.38 -3.38 9.97
N LYS A 166 -21.96 -2.18 10.37
CA LYS A 166 -22.77 -0.95 10.42
C LYS A 166 -22.42 0.04 9.31
N LEU A 167 -21.61 -0.36 8.32
CA LEU A 167 -21.34 0.49 7.16
C LEU A 167 -22.62 0.69 6.36
N ALA A 168 -22.95 1.96 6.12
CA ALA A 168 -24.05 2.34 5.27
C ALA A 168 -23.64 2.21 3.78
N VAL A 169 -24.60 2.25 2.87
CA VAL A 169 -24.29 2.16 1.43
C VAL A 169 -23.54 3.41 0.97
N GLU A 170 -23.90 4.55 1.54
CA GLU A 170 -23.34 5.88 1.32
C GLU A 170 -21.87 5.97 1.78
N ASP A 171 -21.48 5.15 2.77
CA ASP A 171 -20.09 5.02 3.22
C ASP A 171 -19.22 4.30 2.18
N MET A 172 -19.81 3.53 1.25
CA MET A 172 -19.10 2.74 0.23
C MET A 172 -19.29 3.26 -1.19
N GLU A 173 -20.21 4.20 -1.39
CA GLU A 173 -20.55 4.74 -2.71
C GLU A 173 -19.58 5.85 -3.15
N GLY A 174 -19.16 5.76 -4.42
CA GLY A 174 -18.26 6.72 -5.05
C GLY A 174 -16.79 6.32 -4.90
N GLY A 175 -15.96 7.29 -4.50
CA GLY A 175 -14.51 7.16 -4.51
C GLY A 175 -13.93 7.38 -5.91
N THR A 176 -12.80 8.08 -5.96
CA THR A 176 -12.08 8.41 -7.19
C THR A 176 -10.81 7.57 -7.34
N PHE A 177 -10.27 7.08 -6.24
CA PHE A 177 -9.06 6.25 -6.19
C PHE A 177 -9.14 5.24 -5.05
N THR A 178 -8.56 4.05 -5.22
CA THR A 178 -8.55 3.01 -4.17
C THR A 178 -7.15 2.76 -3.62
N ILE A 179 -7.02 2.59 -2.30
CA ILE A 179 -5.86 1.95 -1.66
C ILE A 179 -6.29 0.61 -1.08
N SER A 180 -5.53 -0.44 -1.39
CA SER A 180 -5.67 -1.76 -0.79
C SER A 180 -4.36 -2.20 -0.14
N ASN A 181 -4.44 -2.72 1.07
CA ASN A 181 -3.26 -3.16 1.83
C ASN A 181 -3.28 -4.68 2.03
N GLY A 182 -2.59 -5.40 1.14
CA GLY A 182 -2.36 -6.84 1.25
C GLY A 182 -1.21 -7.19 2.20
N GLY A 183 -0.42 -6.21 2.64
CA GLY A 183 0.71 -6.40 3.55
C GLY A 183 0.31 -6.91 4.93
N VAL A 184 -0.92 -6.66 5.37
CA VAL A 184 -1.48 -7.21 6.61
C VAL A 184 -1.56 -8.74 6.61
N PHE A 185 -1.51 -9.36 5.42
CA PHE A 185 -1.50 -10.83 5.23
C PHE A 185 -0.11 -11.35 4.83
N GLY A 186 0.92 -10.51 4.85
CA GLY A 186 2.28 -10.88 4.46
C GLY A 186 2.51 -10.99 2.95
N SER A 187 1.65 -10.40 2.12
CA SER A 187 1.87 -10.35 0.67
C SER A 187 3.16 -9.59 0.35
N VAL A 188 4.00 -10.12 -0.54
CA VAL A 188 5.25 -9.48 -0.97
C VAL A 188 4.98 -8.43 -2.05
N PHE A 189 4.21 -8.80 -3.08
CA PHE A 189 3.68 -7.93 -4.12
C PHE A 189 2.54 -8.66 -4.85
N GLY A 190 1.72 -7.92 -5.59
CA GLY A 190 0.65 -8.46 -6.41
C GLY A 190 0.07 -7.38 -7.31
N THR A 191 -0.82 -7.79 -8.22
CA THR A 191 -1.51 -6.89 -9.15
C THR A 191 -2.92 -6.59 -8.61
N PRO A 192 -3.13 -5.44 -7.95
CA PRO A 192 -4.44 -5.08 -7.46
C PRO A 192 -5.41 -4.91 -8.64
N ILE A 193 -6.69 -5.27 -8.44
CA ILE A 193 -7.74 -5.08 -9.43
C ILE A 193 -8.43 -3.73 -9.19
N ILE A 194 -8.62 -2.95 -10.26
CA ILE A 194 -9.32 -1.66 -10.19
C ILE A 194 -10.73 -1.87 -9.65
N ASN A 195 -11.19 -0.95 -8.79
CA ASN A 195 -12.56 -0.91 -8.28
C ASN A 195 -13.39 0.03 -9.17
N PRO A 196 -14.22 -0.48 -10.11
CA PRO A 196 -14.99 0.37 -11.02
C PRO A 196 -15.95 1.28 -10.23
N PRO A 197 -16.19 2.53 -10.69
CA PRO A 197 -15.82 3.10 -11.99
C PRO A 197 -14.43 3.79 -12.03
N GLN A 198 -13.58 3.59 -11.02
CA GLN A 198 -12.30 4.30 -10.89
C GLN A 198 -11.30 3.89 -11.99
N SER A 199 -10.26 4.70 -12.17
CA SER A 199 -9.22 4.45 -13.20
C SER A 199 -7.95 3.83 -12.64
N ALA A 200 -7.74 3.84 -11.32
CA ALA A 200 -6.52 3.32 -10.73
C ALA A 200 -6.69 2.84 -9.28
N ILE A 201 -5.78 1.96 -8.85
CA ILE A 201 -5.70 1.42 -7.50
C ILE A 201 -4.24 1.25 -7.06
N LEU A 202 -3.94 1.70 -5.84
CA LEU A 202 -2.65 1.47 -5.17
C LEU A 202 -2.72 0.23 -4.27
N GLY A 203 -1.86 -0.74 -4.54
CA GLY A 203 -1.60 -1.90 -3.71
C GLY A 203 -0.39 -1.69 -2.80
N MET A 204 -0.64 -1.62 -1.49
CA MET A 204 0.38 -1.69 -0.46
C MET A 204 0.63 -3.14 -0.05
N HIS A 205 1.90 -3.50 0.16
CA HIS A 205 2.31 -4.85 0.51
C HIS A 205 3.07 -4.88 1.84
N GLY A 206 3.59 -6.05 2.20
CA GLY A 206 4.32 -6.23 3.45
C GLY A 206 5.59 -5.41 3.47
N ILE A 207 6.01 -5.04 4.68
CA ILE A 207 7.30 -4.40 4.95
C ILE A 207 8.27 -5.51 5.33
N PHE A 208 9.35 -5.64 4.57
CA PHE A 208 10.37 -6.65 4.77
C PHE A 208 11.73 -5.99 4.87
N ASP A 209 12.54 -6.45 5.83
CA ASP A 209 13.94 -6.06 5.91
C ASP A 209 14.69 -6.63 4.70
N ARG A 210 15.28 -5.76 3.89
CA ARG A 210 16.03 -6.13 2.68
C ARG A 210 17.38 -5.44 2.65
N PRO A 211 18.44 -6.10 2.13
CA PRO A 211 19.70 -5.42 1.84
C PRO A 211 19.50 -4.44 0.68
N VAL A 212 19.87 -3.18 0.88
CA VAL A 212 19.76 -2.10 -0.10
C VAL A 212 21.10 -1.41 -0.21
N ALA A 213 21.52 -1.15 -1.46
CA ALA A 213 22.70 -0.34 -1.75
C ALA A 213 22.40 1.14 -1.49
N ILE A 214 23.22 1.79 -0.69
CA ILE A 214 23.13 3.23 -0.39
C ILE A 214 24.43 3.88 -0.84
N ASP A 215 24.35 4.75 -1.86
CA ASP A 215 25.50 5.51 -2.34
C ASP A 215 25.97 6.54 -1.30
N GLY A 216 27.29 6.70 -1.16
CA GLY A 216 27.90 7.84 -0.48
C GLY A 216 28.32 7.69 0.99
N LYS A 217 28.40 6.47 1.55
CA LYS A 217 29.00 6.25 2.89
C LYS A 217 30.40 5.64 2.78
N PHE A 218 31.43 6.45 3.07
CA PHE A 218 32.83 6.05 3.09
C PHE A 218 33.18 5.27 4.37
N TYR A 219 33.91 4.15 4.24
CA TYR A 219 34.66 3.57 5.35
C TYR A 219 36.14 3.97 5.26
N ASN A 220 36.68 4.51 6.35
CA ASN A 220 38.12 4.43 6.65
C ASN A 220 38.35 3.13 7.41
N ALA A 221 38.45 1.99 6.71
CA ALA A 221 38.83 0.72 7.33
C ALA A 221 40.38 0.62 7.41
N PRO A 222 40.96 0.20 8.55
CA PRO A 222 42.38 -0.15 8.59
C PRO A 222 42.63 -1.40 7.74
N VAL A 223 43.57 -1.32 6.80
CA VAL A 223 43.98 -2.44 5.96
C VAL A 223 44.71 -3.47 6.83
N ILE A 224 44.14 -4.67 6.99
CA ILE A 224 44.90 -5.84 7.46
C ILE A 224 45.30 -6.63 6.21
N MET A 225 46.48 -6.33 5.67
CA MET A 225 47.12 -7.20 4.67
C MET A 225 47.67 -8.42 5.41
N ALA A 226 47.05 -9.59 5.23
CA ALA A 226 47.73 -10.84 5.50
C ALA A 226 48.75 -11.09 4.36
N HIS A 227 49.98 -11.44 4.75
CA HIS A 227 51.14 -12.01 4.02
C HIS A 227 52.42 -11.15 4.16
N GLY A 228 53.31 -11.61 5.06
CA GLY A 228 54.76 -11.34 5.05
C GLY A 228 55.21 -9.90 5.32
N HIS A 229 55.75 -9.64 6.52
CA HIS A 229 56.39 -8.38 6.95
C HIS A 229 55.48 -7.14 6.96
N VAL A 230 54.79 -6.92 8.09
CA VAL A 230 54.03 -5.71 8.37
C VAL A 230 55.00 -4.55 8.66
N THR A 231 55.07 -3.58 7.76
CA THR A 231 55.40 -2.20 8.12
C THR A 231 54.08 -1.43 8.19
N LEU A 232 53.76 -0.88 9.37
CA LEU A 232 52.64 0.04 9.54
C LEU A 232 53.00 1.35 8.83
N SER A 233 52.58 1.51 7.57
CA SER A 233 52.57 2.82 6.94
C SER A 233 51.28 3.53 7.34
N ASP A 234 51.40 4.71 7.93
CA ASP A 234 50.29 5.58 8.42
C ASP A 234 49.46 6.21 7.28
N LYS A 235 49.54 5.66 6.07
CA LYS A 235 48.83 6.14 4.88
C LYS A 235 47.50 5.43 4.76
N ARG A 236 46.44 6.08 5.25
CA ARG A 236 45.04 5.74 4.94
C ARG A 236 44.76 6.16 3.50
N GLU A 237 44.84 5.25 2.55
CA GLU A 237 44.30 5.52 1.22
C GLU A 237 42.78 5.33 1.24
N PRO A 238 41.98 6.30 0.77
CA PRO A 238 40.55 6.11 0.64
C PRO A 238 40.32 5.02 -0.42
N PHE A 239 39.80 3.86 0.00
CA PHE A 239 39.20 2.93 -0.94
C PHE A 239 38.12 3.70 -1.72
N GLY A 240 38.16 3.58 -3.06
CA GLY A 240 37.15 4.17 -3.94
C GLY A 240 35.72 3.81 -3.52
N GLU A 241 34.73 4.57 -3.99
CA GLU A 241 33.31 4.47 -3.64
C GLU A 241 32.85 3.04 -3.39
N MET A 242 32.87 2.62 -2.11
CA MET A 242 32.44 1.29 -1.73
C MET A 242 30.93 1.36 -1.51
N LEU A 243 30.20 0.65 -2.36
CA LEU A 243 28.74 0.53 -2.27
C LEU A 243 28.38 -0.07 -0.89
N MET A 244 27.80 0.76 -0.01
CA MET A 244 27.40 0.33 1.33
C MET A 244 26.06 -0.39 1.24
N VAL A 245 26.05 -1.66 1.66
CA VAL A 245 24.81 -2.44 1.76
C VAL A 245 24.28 -2.33 3.18
N GLU A 246 23.11 -1.72 3.35
CA GLU A 246 22.41 -1.63 4.63
C GLU A 246 21.10 -2.39 4.58
N ILE A 247 20.68 -2.95 5.72
CA ILE A 247 19.35 -3.56 5.84
C ILE A 247 18.34 -2.44 6.06
N ARG A 248 17.32 -2.37 5.20
CA ARG A 248 16.25 -1.38 5.26
C ARG A 248 14.87 -2.03 5.24
N PRO A 249 13.88 -1.51 5.99
CA PRO A 249 12.49 -1.97 5.91
C PRO A 249 11.86 -1.49 4.59
N ILE A 250 11.78 -2.37 3.61
CA ILE A 250 11.27 -2.06 2.26
C ILE A 250 9.85 -2.57 2.09
N MET A 251 8.97 -1.71 1.57
CA MET A 251 7.64 -2.08 1.09
C MET A 251 7.61 -2.06 -0.43
N LYS A 252 7.07 -3.12 -1.06
CA LYS A 252 6.70 -3.03 -2.48
C LYS A 252 5.33 -2.37 -2.64
N VAL A 253 5.22 -1.46 -3.59
CA VAL A 253 3.97 -0.83 -3.98
C VAL A 253 3.65 -1.13 -5.43
N ALA A 254 2.37 -1.33 -5.72
CA ALA A 254 1.87 -1.58 -7.06
C ALA A 254 0.80 -0.56 -7.40
N LEU A 255 0.85 0.01 -8.60
CA LEU A 255 -0.23 0.82 -9.15
C LEU A 255 -0.81 0.09 -10.34
N THR A 256 -2.04 -0.37 -10.24
CA THR A 256 -2.81 -0.80 -11.41
C THR A 256 -3.62 0.37 -11.93
N TYR A 257 -3.60 0.60 -13.24
CA TYR A 257 -4.23 1.72 -13.90
C TYR A 257 -4.88 1.30 -15.23
N ASP A 258 -5.90 2.04 -15.66
CA ASP A 258 -6.52 1.88 -16.97
C ASP A 258 -5.69 2.56 -18.04
N HIS A 259 -5.01 1.78 -18.89
CA HIS A 259 -4.16 2.31 -19.95
C HIS A 259 -4.93 2.94 -21.11
N ARG A 260 -6.27 2.90 -21.10
CA ARG A 260 -7.10 3.73 -22.00
C ARG A 260 -7.08 5.21 -21.62
N LEU A 261 -6.84 5.52 -20.35
CA LEU A 261 -6.88 6.87 -19.79
C LEU A 261 -5.51 7.36 -19.32
N ILE A 262 -4.73 6.48 -18.69
CA ILE A 262 -3.48 6.83 -18.01
C ILE A 262 -2.32 6.22 -18.79
N ASP A 263 -1.38 7.05 -19.21
CA ASP A 263 -0.18 6.58 -19.91
C ASP A 263 0.88 6.05 -18.96
N GLY A 264 1.78 5.19 -19.48
CA GLY A 264 2.86 4.60 -18.68
C GLY A 264 3.75 5.65 -17.98
N ARG A 265 4.00 6.79 -18.63
CA ARG A 265 4.73 7.93 -18.03
C ARG A 265 3.98 8.49 -16.82
N GLU A 266 2.68 8.72 -16.94
CA GLU A 266 1.84 9.29 -15.87
C GLU A 266 1.75 8.32 -14.69
N ALA A 267 1.54 7.04 -14.96
CA ALA A 267 1.51 5.99 -13.95
C ALA A 267 2.84 5.88 -13.17
N VAL A 268 3.98 5.88 -13.88
CA VAL A 268 5.31 5.77 -13.25
C VAL A 268 5.65 7.02 -12.44
N THR A 269 5.38 8.22 -12.99
CA THR A 269 5.65 9.48 -12.30
C THR A 269 4.76 9.65 -11.06
N PHE A 270 3.47 9.29 -11.17
CA PHE A 270 2.55 9.26 -10.04
C PHE A 270 3.03 8.33 -8.93
N LEU A 271 3.40 7.08 -9.26
CA LEU A 271 3.88 6.12 -8.26
C LEU A 271 5.21 6.56 -7.64
N ARG A 272 6.10 7.18 -8.42
CA ARG A 272 7.36 7.75 -7.92
C ARG A 272 7.13 8.92 -6.99
N LYS A 273 6.14 9.78 -7.24
CA LYS A 273 5.77 10.89 -6.34
C LYS A 273 5.23 10.35 -5.01
N ILE A 274 4.41 9.29 -5.05
CA ILE A 274 3.99 8.60 -3.82
C ILE A 274 5.20 8.05 -3.07
N LYS A 275 6.12 7.35 -3.76
CA LYS A 275 7.36 6.84 -3.16
C LYS A 275 8.14 7.95 -2.47
N SER A 276 8.47 9.04 -3.17
CA SER A 276 9.27 10.13 -2.60
C SER A 276 8.57 10.82 -1.43
N SER A 277 7.25 10.98 -1.52
CA SER A 277 6.45 11.62 -0.46
C SER A 277 6.31 10.75 0.78
N VAL A 278 6.35 9.43 0.63
CA VAL A 278 6.37 8.49 1.76
C VAL A 278 7.79 8.39 2.34
N GLU A 279 8.82 8.25 1.51
CA GLU A 279 10.22 8.20 1.98
C GLU A 279 10.64 9.48 2.69
N ASP A 280 10.13 10.63 2.26
CA ASP A 280 10.29 11.90 2.94
C ASP A 280 8.97 12.70 3.01
N PRO A 281 8.20 12.55 4.11
CA PRO A 281 6.94 13.28 4.30
C PRO A 281 7.09 14.81 4.34
N ARG A 282 8.31 15.35 4.49
CA ARG A 282 8.55 16.80 4.46
C ARG A 282 8.29 17.40 3.08
N THR A 283 8.44 16.62 2.01
CA THR A 283 8.18 17.05 0.62
C THR A 283 6.74 17.56 0.44
N ILE A 284 5.77 16.88 1.05
CA ILE A 284 4.35 17.28 1.06
C ILE A 284 4.17 18.65 1.73
N LEU A 285 4.89 18.92 2.82
CA LEU A 285 4.81 20.19 3.55
C LEU A 285 5.47 21.34 2.77
N LEU A 286 6.54 21.04 2.04
CA LEU A 286 7.30 22.01 1.25
C LEU A 286 6.70 22.24 -0.14
N ASN A 287 5.73 21.42 -0.56
CA ASN A 287 5.15 21.44 -1.90
C ASN A 287 6.21 21.29 -3.01
N ILE A 288 7.11 20.32 -2.83
CA ILE A 288 8.17 19.94 -3.78
C ILE A 288 8.10 18.44 -4.11
#